data_AF-A0A7S2D2Z1-F1
#
_entry.id   AF-A0A7S2D2Z1-F1
#
_cell.length_a   1.000
_cell.length_b   1.000
_cell.length_c   1.000
_cell.angle_alpha   90.00
_cell.angle_beta   90.00
_cell.angle_gamma   90.00
#
_symmetry.space_group_name_H-M   'P 1'
#
loop_
_entity.id
_entity.type
_entity.pdbx_description
1 polymer ?
#
loop_
_entity_poly.entity_id
_entity_poly.type
_entity_poly.pdbx_seq_one_letter_code
_entity_poly.pdbx_strand_id
1 'polypeptide(L)'
;LKVDIDWYLSNQILPPINRLCEPIEGTSAATLATRLGLDATKFARQQGGGESANDLCDYVPMCKLDDAERFKGTMQWSMTCKKCQKTSEFHGALNWQAEGQSGLICPNTECKAEYWGAVNAASCFARFSNALSLKVRQDKQRYYESWLVCDDSTCNARTQQCSVVGGVCLKRGCQGRMQPEYSEKMMYTQLKRYETLVDINHATKNGGDRVAPKLKHEHQQVLDMLHKQIFQEVAASEYNWIPKSFFEVAFGGARAAASR
;
A
#
# COMPACT_ATOMS: atom_id res chain seq x y z
N LEU A 1 2.05 -25.30 -35.48
CA LEU A 1 2.18 -24.82 -34.09
C LEU A 1 3.56 -24.18 -33.94
N LYS A 2 3.66 -22.91 -33.54
CA LYS A 2 4.94 -22.29 -33.16
C LYS A 2 5.03 -22.30 -31.64
N VAL A 3 6.19 -22.64 -31.09
CA VAL A 3 6.43 -22.64 -29.65
C VAL A 3 6.46 -21.20 -29.16
N ASP A 4 5.73 -20.93 -28.08
CA ASP A 4 5.78 -19.64 -27.38
C ASP A 4 7.02 -19.62 -26.47
N ILE A 5 8.06 -18.92 -26.94
CA ILE A 5 9.36 -18.82 -26.27
C ILE A 5 9.22 -18.00 -24.97
N ASP A 6 8.38 -16.96 -24.98
CA ASP A 6 8.20 -16.07 -23.84
C ASP A 6 7.49 -16.80 -22.69
N TRP A 7 6.48 -17.62 -23.02
CA TRP A 7 5.82 -18.48 -22.05
C TRP A 7 6.78 -19.49 -21.41
N TYR A 8 7.68 -20.08 -22.19
CA TYR A 8 8.65 -21.07 -21.71
C TYR A 8 9.71 -20.42 -20.81
N LEU A 9 10.27 -19.28 -21.23
CA LEU A 9 11.24 -18.53 -20.44
C LEU A 9 10.65 -18.08 -19.09
N SER A 10 9.41 -17.57 -19.10
CA SER A 10 8.75 -17.07 -17.89
C SER A 10 8.28 -18.15 -16.92
N ASN A 11 7.75 -19.27 -17.41
CA ASN A 11 7.13 -20.30 -16.56
C ASN A 11 8.01 -21.51 -16.24
N GLN A 12 9.05 -21.78 -17.04
CA GLN A 12 9.90 -22.98 -16.87
C GLN A 12 11.34 -22.63 -16.50
N ILE A 13 11.93 -21.61 -17.13
CA ILE A 13 13.36 -21.28 -16.93
C ILE A 13 13.56 -20.27 -15.78
N LEU A 14 12.75 -19.21 -15.73
CA LEU A 14 12.90 -18.17 -14.72
C LEU A 14 12.64 -18.67 -13.28
N PRO A 15 11.62 -19.50 -12.98
CA PRO A 15 11.34 -19.90 -11.60
C PRO A 15 12.46 -20.72 -10.93
N PRO A 16 13.08 -21.73 -11.57
CA PRO A 16 14.22 -22.45 -10.99
C PRO A 16 15.46 -21.57 -10.80
N ILE A 17 15.79 -20.71 -11.77
CA ILE A 17 16.95 -19.80 -11.67
C ILE A 17 16.72 -18.81 -10.53
N ASN A 18 15.52 -18.23 -10.44
CA ASN A 18 15.19 -17.31 -9.37
C ASN A 18 15.34 -17.97 -8.00
N ARG A 19 14.89 -19.22 -7.81
CA ARG A 19 15.06 -19.96 -6.55
C ARG A 19 16.53 -20.17 -6.16
N LEU A 20 17.39 -20.43 -7.15
CA LEU A 20 18.83 -20.65 -6.91
C LEU A 20 19.56 -19.33 -6.62
N CYS A 21 19.11 -18.23 -7.23
CA CYS A 21 19.73 -16.92 -7.09
C CYS A 21 19.11 -16.05 -5.99
N GLU A 22 17.94 -16.41 -5.45
CA GLU A 22 17.28 -15.69 -4.35
C GLU A 22 18.19 -15.40 -3.14
N PRO A 23 19.05 -16.33 -2.65
CA PRO A 23 19.94 -16.04 -1.53
C PRO A 23 21.18 -15.22 -1.89
N ILE A 24 21.40 -14.89 -3.17
CA ILE A 24 22.58 -14.15 -3.62
C ILE A 24 22.28 -12.64 -3.58
N GLU A 25 23.07 -11.91 -2.80
CA GLU A 25 22.95 -10.45 -2.71
C GLU A 25 23.19 -9.78 -4.07
N GLY A 26 22.32 -8.84 -4.45
CA GLY A 26 22.41 -8.11 -5.71
C GLY A 26 21.71 -8.76 -6.91
N THR A 27 21.12 -9.95 -6.75
CA THR A 27 20.23 -10.54 -7.77
C THR A 27 18.75 -10.35 -7.43
N SER A 28 17.97 -9.85 -8.40
CA SER A 28 16.50 -9.76 -8.30
C SER A 28 15.84 -10.50 -9.45
N ALA A 29 14.61 -10.96 -9.26
CA ALA A 29 13.81 -11.59 -10.32
C ALA A 29 13.66 -10.68 -11.55
N ALA A 30 13.59 -9.36 -11.35
CA ALA A 30 13.53 -8.37 -12.42
C ALA A 30 14.86 -8.28 -13.19
N THR A 31 16.00 -8.33 -12.51
CA THR A 31 17.33 -8.38 -13.13
C THR A 31 17.50 -9.66 -13.94
N LEU A 32 17.09 -10.81 -13.39
CA LEU A 32 17.13 -12.10 -14.07
C LEU A 32 16.21 -12.12 -15.31
N ALA A 33 14.99 -11.58 -15.19
CA ALA A 33 14.07 -11.44 -16.32
C ALA A 33 14.66 -10.56 -17.44
N THR A 34 15.30 -9.44 -17.08
CA THR A 34 15.98 -8.57 -18.05
C THR A 34 17.08 -9.32 -18.81
N ARG A 35 17.87 -10.15 -18.11
CA ARG A 35 18.95 -10.94 -18.72
C ARG A 35 18.42 -12.07 -19.61
N LEU A 36 17.22 -12.58 -19.32
CA LEU A 36 16.52 -13.58 -20.14
C LEU A 36 15.76 -12.95 -21.33
N GLY A 37 15.80 -11.63 -21.51
CA GLY A 37 15.09 -10.93 -22.58
C GLY A 37 13.59 -10.75 -22.32
N LEU A 38 13.14 -10.97 -21.09
CA LEU A 38 11.76 -10.80 -20.64
C LEU A 38 11.52 -9.38 -20.10
N ASP A 39 10.27 -8.94 -20.13
CA ASP A 39 9.85 -7.63 -19.61
C ASP A 39 9.95 -7.57 -18.08
N ALA A 40 11.00 -6.93 -17.59
CA ALA A 40 11.35 -6.79 -16.17
C ALA A 40 10.22 -6.17 -15.32
N THR A 41 9.37 -5.32 -15.91
CA THR A 41 8.30 -4.62 -15.17
C THR A 41 7.23 -5.58 -14.67
N LYS A 42 6.99 -6.68 -15.38
CA LYS A 42 6.01 -7.72 -14.99
C LYS A 42 6.48 -8.53 -13.80
N PHE A 43 7.79 -8.77 -13.70
CA PHE A 43 8.39 -9.61 -12.65
C PHE A 43 8.76 -8.83 -11.39
N ALA A 44 9.01 -7.53 -11.50
CA ALA A 44 9.19 -6.65 -10.33
C ALA A 44 7.94 -6.62 -9.42
N ARG A 45 6.76 -6.78 -10.00
CA ARG A 45 5.47 -6.72 -9.29
C ARG A 45 5.17 -8.00 -8.50
N GLN A 46 5.76 -9.13 -8.89
CA GLN A 46 5.56 -10.45 -8.27
C GLN A 46 6.35 -10.59 -6.96
N GLN A 47 7.37 -9.75 -6.74
CA GLN A 47 8.25 -9.78 -5.57
C GLN A 47 7.70 -9.01 -4.35
N GLY A 48 6.63 -8.21 -4.51
CA GLY A 48 6.21 -7.21 -3.52
C GLY A 48 5.37 -7.70 -2.33
N GLY A 49 5.19 -9.02 -2.12
CA GLY A 49 4.20 -9.55 -1.16
C GLY A 49 4.71 -10.50 -0.08
N GLY A 50 5.93 -11.04 -0.22
CA GLY A 50 6.50 -11.97 0.76
C GLY A 50 7.75 -11.36 1.37
N GLU A 51 7.66 -10.86 2.60
CA GLU A 51 8.86 -10.56 3.39
C GLU A 51 9.57 -11.90 3.67
N SER A 52 10.73 -12.10 3.04
CA SER A 52 11.64 -13.19 3.39
C SER A 52 12.00 -13.07 4.86
N ALA A 53 11.72 -14.13 5.63
CA ALA A 53 11.97 -14.20 7.07
C ALA A 53 13.47 -14.14 7.48
N ASN A 54 14.37 -13.85 6.54
CA ASN A 54 15.82 -13.89 6.73
C ASN A 54 16.44 -12.51 7.03
N ASP A 55 15.69 -11.40 6.89
CA ASP A 55 16.16 -10.02 7.18
C ASP A 55 15.88 -9.59 8.62
N LEU A 56 16.16 -10.46 9.61
CA LEU A 56 16.02 -10.07 11.02
C LEU A 56 17.10 -9.05 11.45
N CYS A 57 18.21 -8.95 10.71
CA CYS A 57 19.33 -8.05 10.99
C CYS A 57 19.08 -6.59 10.55
N ASP A 58 18.26 -6.36 9.53
CA ASP A 58 18.01 -5.03 8.92
C ASP A 58 16.54 -4.60 9.01
N TYR A 59 15.82 -5.03 10.05
CA TYR A 59 14.44 -4.60 10.26
C TYR A 59 14.37 -3.11 10.63
N VAL A 60 14.03 -2.27 9.65
CA VAL A 60 13.67 -0.86 9.87
C VAL A 60 12.16 -0.76 10.12
N PRO A 61 11.72 -0.32 11.31
CA PRO A 61 10.30 -0.11 11.57
C PRO A 61 9.69 0.86 10.57
N MET A 62 8.49 0.58 10.08
CA MET A 62 7.82 1.44 9.08
C MET A 62 7.57 2.89 9.54
N CYS A 63 7.64 3.17 10.85
CA CYS A 63 7.57 4.54 11.38
C CYS A 63 8.84 5.36 11.14
N LYS A 64 9.96 4.72 10.77
CA LYS A 64 11.23 5.36 10.43
C LYS A 64 11.48 5.46 8.93
N LEU A 65 10.71 4.72 8.12
CA LEU A 65 10.76 4.83 6.67
C LEU A 65 10.20 6.19 6.22
N ASP A 66 10.73 6.69 5.12
CA ASP A 66 10.14 7.84 4.46
C ASP A 66 8.77 7.46 3.84
N ASP A 67 7.95 8.45 3.55
CA ASP A 67 6.63 8.20 2.98
C ASP A 67 6.70 7.59 1.58
N ALA A 68 7.76 7.91 0.82
CA ALA A 68 7.93 7.42 -0.54
C ALA A 68 8.15 5.89 -0.56
N GLU A 69 8.97 5.36 0.34
CA GLU A 69 9.19 3.93 0.50
C GLU A 69 8.02 3.26 1.21
N ARG A 70 7.54 3.85 2.29
CA ARG A 70 6.42 3.30 3.09
C ARG A 70 5.17 3.07 2.25
N PHE A 71 4.86 3.98 1.34
CA PHE A 71 3.64 3.92 0.53
C PHE A 71 3.88 3.41 -0.91
N LYS A 72 5.08 2.94 -1.25
CA LYS A 72 5.44 2.47 -2.59
C LYS A 72 4.50 1.39 -3.17
N GLY A 73 4.03 0.48 -2.31
CA GLY A 73 3.13 -0.61 -2.69
C GLY A 73 1.63 -0.27 -2.66
N THR A 74 1.27 0.97 -2.31
CA THR A 74 -0.14 1.39 -2.15
C THR A 74 -0.77 1.82 -3.47
N MET A 75 -2.08 1.62 -3.59
CA MET A 75 -2.87 2.15 -4.69
C MET A 75 -3.00 3.67 -4.59
N GLN A 76 -2.80 4.34 -5.71
CA GLN A 76 -3.00 5.77 -5.84
C GLN A 76 -4.49 6.11 -5.81
N TRP A 77 -4.82 7.24 -5.17
CA TRP A 77 -6.16 7.80 -5.20
C TRP A 77 -6.29 8.74 -6.41
N SER A 78 -7.15 8.39 -7.37
CA SER A 78 -7.46 9.23 -8.53
C SER A 78 -8.89 9.75 -8.47
N MET A 79 -9.09 10.94 -9.05
CA MET A 79 -10.37 11.65 -9.11
C MET A 79 -10.57 12.25 -10.50
N THR A 80 -11.82 12.41 -10.93
CA THR A 80 -12.17 13.07 -12.20
C THR A 80 -12.65 14.49 -11.94
N CYS A 81 -12.06 15.48 -12.62
CA CYS A 81 -12.48 16.88 -12.49
C CYS A 81 -13.79 17.14 -13.24
N LYS A 82 -14.77 17.82 -12.63
CA LYS A 82 -16.06 18.12 -13.28
C LYS A 82 -15.97 19.16 -14.39
N LYS A 83 -14.95 20.04 -14.36
CA LYS A 83 -14.76 21.09 -15.36
C LYS A 83 -14.09 20.57 -16.64
N CYS A 84 -12.97 19.87 -16.51
CA CYS A 84 -12.20 19.38 -17.66
C CYS A 84 -12.40 17.89 -17.98
N GLN A 85 -13.13 17.15 -17.15
CA GLN A 85 -13.40 15.70 -17.31
C GLN A 85 -12.17 14.79 -17.37
N LYS A 86 -10.97 15.32 -17.09
CA LYS A 86 -9.74 14.51 -17.00
C LYS A 86 -9.65 13.87 -15.62
N THR A 87 -9.30 12.57 -15.59
CA THR A 87 -8.95 11.84 -14.37
C THR A 87 -7.50 12.09 -14.04
N SER A 88 -7.21 12.48 -12.80
CA SER A 88 -5.85 12.73 -12.32
C SER A 88 -5.68 12.21 -10.90
N GLU A 89 -4.42 11.97 -10.51
CA GLU A 89 -4.06 11.53 -9.18
C GLU A 89 -4.21 12.67 -8.16
N PHE A 90 -4.66 12.32 -6.96
CA PHE A 90 -4.70 13.22 -5.83
C PHE A 90 -3.37 13.14 -5.08
N HIS A 91 -2.55 14.18 -5.19
CA HIS A 91 -1.20 14.22 -4.61
C HIS A 91 -1.18 14.56 -3.12
N GLY A 92 -2.33 14.88 -2.53
CA GLY A 92 -2.50 15.18 -1.11
C GLY A 92 -2.99 16.60 -0.86
N ALA A 93 -3.10 16.99 0.41
CA ALA A 93 -3.62 18.28 0.87
C ALA A 93 -2.85 19.47 0.29
N LEU A 94 -1.54 19.32 0.08
CA LEU A 94 -0.67 20.25 -0.63
C LEU A 94 0.03 19.50 -1.77
N ASN A 95 -0.08 20.04 -2.99
CA ASN A 95 0.61 19.52 -4.15
C ASN A 95 1.98 20.20 -4.31
N TRP A 96 3.02 19.56 -3.77
CA TRP A 96 4.39 20.06 -3.86
C TRP A 96 5.01 19.97 -5.25
N GLN A 97 4.38 19.26 -6.21
CA GLN A 97 4.79 19.31 -7.62
C GLN A 97 4.38 20.63 -8.30
N ALA A 98 3.34 21.29 -7.78
CA ALA A 98 2.84 22.57 -8.25
C ALA A 98 3.03 23.65 -7.18
N GLU A 99 4.25 23.78 -6.65
CA GLU A 99 4.63 24.82 -5.68
C GLU A 99 3.78 24.85 -4.39
N GLY A 100 3.28 23.69 -3.95
CA GLY A 100 2.52 23.56 -2.71
C GLY A 100 1.05 23.98 -2.83
N GLN A 101 0.51 24.16 -4.04
CA GLN A 101 -0.90 24.50 -4.21
C GLN A 101 -1.84 23.53 -3.49
N SER A 102 -2.99 24.03 -3.05
CA SER A 102 -4.03 23.20 -2.41
C SER A 102 -4.39 21.99 -3.27
N GLY A 103 -4.42 20.80 -2.67
CA GLY A 103 -4.83 19.54 -3.33
C GLY A 103 -6.24 19.54 -3.89
N LEU A 104 -7.10 20.43 -3.40
CA LEU A 104 -8.46 20.64 -3.90
C LEU A 104 -8.51 21.43 -5.24
N ILE A 105 -7.37 21.88 -5.75
CA ILE A 105 -7.28 22.48 -7.09
C ILE A 105 -6.95 21.36 -8.09
N CYS A 106 -7.62 21.38 -9.24
CA CYS A 106 -7.34 20.42 -10.30
C CYS A 106 -5.86 20.51 -10.73
N PRO A 107 -5.10 19.39 -10.72
CA PRO A 107 -3.67 19.40 -11.05
C PRO A 107 -3.39 19.64 -12.54
N ASN A 108 -4.40 19.52 -13.40
CA ASN A 108 -4.25 19.82 -14.82
C ASN A 108 -3.97 21.32 -15.03
N THR A 109 -2.81 21.62 -15.63
CA THR A 109 -2.28 22.97 -15.86
C THR A 109 -3.21 23.86 -16.68
N GLU A 110 -3.98 23.27 -17.61
CA GLU A 110 -4.97 23.99 -18.43
C GLU A 110 -6.26 24.34 -17.68
N CYS A 111 -6.61 23.55 -16.67
CA CYS A 111 -7.93 23.66 -16.00
C CYS A 111 -7.86 24.51 -14.74
N LYS A 112 -6.90 24.17 -13.84
CA LYS A 112 -6.68 24.78 -12.51
C LYS A 112 -7.97 25.13 -11.76
N ALA A 113 -9.02 24.34 -11.95
CA ALA A 113 -10.32 24.59 -11.35
C ALA A 113 -10.25 24.33 -9.84
N GLU A 114 -10.77 25.27 -9.05
CA GLU A 114 -11.00 25.04 -7.63
C GLU A 114 -12.01 23.90 -7.43
N TYR A 115 -11.89 23.23 -6.28
CA TYR A 115 -12.76 22.13 -5.87
C TYR A 115 -12.91 20.99 -6.88
N TRP A 116 -11.90 20.77 -7.74
CA TRP A 116 -11.96 19.82 -8.87
C TRP A 116 -13.22 20.05 -9.74
N GLY A 117 -13.57 21.31 -9.97
CA GLY A 117 -14.72 21.73 -10.76
C GLY A 117 -16.08 21.53 -10.09
N ALA A 118 -16.13 21.34 -8.77
CA ALA A 118 -17.38 21.37 -8.01
C ALA A 118 -17.89 22.81 -7.85
N VAL A 119 -19.20 22.97 -7.65
CA VAL A 119 -19.84 24.29 -7.56
C VAL A 119 -19.44 25.04 -6.28
N ASN A 120 -19.24 24.31 -5.17
CA ASN A 120 -18.89 24.87 -3.88
C ASN A 120 -18.10 23.85 -3.02
N ALA A 121 -17.56 24.31 -1.89
CA ALA A 121 -16.81 23.49 -0.95
C ALA A 121 -17.60 22.27 -0.44
N ALA A 122 -18.91 22.42 -0.18
CA ALA A 122 -19.77 21.33 0.29
C ALA A 122 -19.90 20.21 -0.77
N SER A 123 -20.10 20.58 -2.03
CA SER A 123 -20.14 19.64 -3.16
C SER A 123 -18.77 18.99 -3.39
N CYS A 124 -17.69 19.72 -3.14
CA CYS A 124 -16.33 19.15 -3.14
C CYS A 124 -16.20 18.06 -2.07
N PHE A 125 -16.53 18.41 -0.82
CA PHE A 125 -16.48 17.47 0.30
C PHE A 125 -17.30 16.21 0.02
N ALA A 126 -18.57 16.35 -0.39
CA ALA A 126 -19.42 15.20 -0.68
C ALA A 126 -18.82 14.29 -1.75
N ARG A 127 -18.21 14.85 -2.79
CA ARG A 127 -17.55 14.07 -3.85
C ARG A 127 -16.32 13.33 -3.35
N PHE A 128 -15.44 14.03 -2.61
CA PHE A 128 -14.23 13.42 -2.05
C PHE A 128 -14.57 12.37 -0.99
N SER A 129 -15.54 12.65 -0.12
CA SER A 129 -16.03 11.75 0.93
C SER A 129 -16.62 10.46 0.34
N ASN A 130 -17.44 10.58 -0.71
CA ASN A 130 -17.99 9.42 -1.42
C ASN A 130 -16.89 8.61 -2.12
N ALA A 131 -15.97 9.29 -2.82
CA ALA A 131 -14.87 8.62 -3.50
C ALA A 131 -13.95 7.88 -2.52
N LEU A 132 -13.61 8.51 -1.39
CA LEU A 132 -12.84 7.92 -0.31
C LEU A 132 -13.55 6.70 0.28
N SER A 133 -14.86 6.81 0.56
CA SER A 133 -15.66 5.69 1.07
C SER A 133 -15.66 4.51 0.12
N LEU A 134 -15.80 4.76 -1.19
CA LEU A 134 -15.74 3.72 -2.20
C LEU A 134 -14.37 3.05 -2.27
N LYS A 135 -13.28 3.82 -2.18
CA LYS A 135 -11.91 3.29 -2.16
C LYS A 135 -11.66 2.43 -0.92
N VAL A 136 -11.99 2.93 0.26
CA VAL A 136 -11.88 2.15 1.51
C VAL A 136 -12.68 0.86 1.44
N ARG A 137 -13.90 0.89 0.87
CA ARG A 137 -14.71 -0.33 0.68
C ARG A 137 -14.08 -1.30 -0.32
N GLN A 138 -13.49 -0.81 -1.40
CA GLN A 138 -12.76 -1.65 -2.37
C GLN A 138 -11.57 -2.36 -1.72
N ASP A 139 -10.77 -1.66 -0.92
CA ASP A 139 -9.62 -2.25 -0.23
C ASP A 139 -10.05 -3.23 0.86
N LYS A 140 -11.10 -2.91 1.63
CA LYS A 140 -11.71 -3.84 2.59
C LYS A 140 -12.22 -5.09 1.89
N GLN A 141 -12.94 -4.95 0.78
CA GLN A 141 -13.43 -6.09 0.00
C GLN A 141 -12.25 -6.95 -0.47
N ARG A 142 -11.21 -6.35 -1.05
CA ARG A 142 -10.02 -7.08 -1.51
C ARG A 142 -9.34 -7.87 -0.39
N TYR A 143 -9.28 -7.31 0.81
CA TYR A 143 -8.78 -8.00 2.00
C TYR A 143 -9.68 -9.17 2.40
N TYR A 144 -10.99 -8.93 2.56
CA TYR A 144 -11.93 -9.96 3.01
C TYR A 144 -12.20 -11.05 1.98
N GLU A 145 -11.91 -10.83 0.69
CA GLU A 145 -11.87 -11.89 -0.31
C GLU A 145 -10.84 -12.98 0.01
N SER A 146 -9.87 -12.71 0.90
CA SER A 146 -8.95 -13.70 1.49
C SER A 146 -8.25 -14.59 0.46
N TRP A 147 -7.86 -14.02 -0.67
CA TRP A 147 -7.09 -14.74 -1.68
C TRP A 147 -5.72 -15.12 -1.12
N LEU A 148 -5.38 -16.39 -1.27
CA LEU A 148 -4.10 -16.97 -0.88
C LEU A 148 -3.30 -17.35 -2.11
N VAL A 149 -1.99 -17.12 -2.09
CA VAL A 149 -1.03 -17.48 -3.13
C VAL A 149 0.09 -18.31 -2.52
N CYS A 150 0.50 -19.38 -3.19
CA CYS A 150 1.65 -20.18 -2.77
C CYS A 150 2.96 -19.41 -2.99
N ASP A 151 3.85 -19.44 -2.00
CA ASP A 151 5.20 -18.86 -2.07
C ASP A 151 6.11 -19.53 -3.10
N ASP A 152 5.88 -20.81 -3.41
CA ASP A 152 6.67 -21.54 -4.40
C ASP A 152 6.34 -21.03 -5.82
N SER A 153 7.33 -20.40 -6.44
CA SER A 153 7.28 -19.82 -7.80
C SER A 153 6.96 -20.84 -8.89
N THR A 154 7.16 -22.14 -8.65
CA THR A 154 6.78 -23.22 -9.56
C THR A 154 5.34 -23.68 -9.36
N CYS A 155 4.76 -23.42 -8.18
CA CYS A 155 3.40 -23.81 -7.84
C CYS A 155 2.38 -22.83 -8.40
N ASN A 156 2.58 -21.52 -8.12
CA ASN A 156 1.68 -20.40 -8.46
C ASN A 156 0.19 -20.69 -8.17
N ALA A 157 -0.10 -21.49 -7.14
CA ALA A 157 -1.47 -21.81 -6.78
C ALA A 157 -2.12 -20.58 -6.14
N ARG A 158 -3.29 -20.17 -6.64
CA ARG A 158 -4.11 -19.08 -6.12
C ARG A 158 -5.48 -19.62 -5.75
N THR A 159 -5.88 -19.52 -4.48
CA THR A 159 -7.14 -20.06 -3.98
C THR A 159 -7.68 -19.25 -2.80
N GLN A 160 -8.97 -19.35 -2.52
CA GLN A 160 -9.60 -18.85 -1.29
C GLN A 160 -9.77 -19.95 -0.23
N GLN A 161 -9.48 -21.20 -0.60
CA GLN A 161 -9.55 -22.32 0.33
C GLN A 161 -8.30 -22.36 1.21
N CYS A 162 -8.50 -22.44 2.51
CA CYS A 162 -7.42 -22.59 3.48
C CYS A 162 -7.32 -24.05 3.93
N SER A 163 -6.09 -24.55 4.09
CA SER A 163 -5.85 -25.85 4.71
C SER A 163 -6.23 -25.81 6.18
N VAL A 164 -6.79 -26.91 6.70
CA VAL A 164 -7.08 -27.08 8.14
C VAL A 164 -5.84 -27.00 9.02
N VAL A 165 -4.66 -27.34 8.46
CA VAL A 165 -3.36 -27.24 9.16
C VAL A 165 -2.87 -25.78 9.22
N GLY A 166 -3.45 -24.90 8.40
CA GLY A 166 -3.04 -23.51 8.25
C GLY A 166 -1.79 -23.36 7.38
N GLY A 167 -1.83 -22.44 6.41
CA GLY A 167 -0.65 -22.03 5.65
C GLY A 167 -0.01 -23.08 4.72
N VAL A 168 -0.55 -24.29 4.59
CA VAL A 168 -0.02 -25.33 3.68
C VAL A 168 -0.67 -25.22 2.30
N CYS A 169 0.11 -25.37 1.23
CA CYS A 169 -0.41 -25.40 -0.13
C CYS A 169 -1.32 -26.62 -0.39
N LEU A 170 -2.46 -26.38 -1.07
CA LEU A 170 -3.43 -27.43 -1.41
C LEU A 170 -3.04 -28.25 -2.65
N LYS A 171 -2.01 -27.82 -3.40
CA LYS A 171 -1.55 -28.54 -4.59
C LYS A 171 -0.76 -29.78 -4.18
N ARG A 172 -1.19 -30.96 -4.65
CA ARG A 172 -0.55 -32.23 -4.33
C ARG A 172 0.95 -32.19 -4.69
N GLY A 173 1.80 -32.56 -3.72
CA GLY A 173 3.25 -32.59 -3.89
C GLY A 173 3.96 -31.24 -3.73
N CYS A 174 3.23 -30.14 -3.52
CA CYS A 174 3.85 -28.86 -3.20
C CYS A 174 4.13 -28.77 -1.69
N GLN A 175 5.34 -28.33 -1.34
CA GLN A 175 5.78 -28.07 0.04
C GLN A 175 5.80 -26.56 0.37
N GLY A 176 5.24 -25.73 -0.52
CA GLY A 176 5.15 -24.30 -0.34
C GLY A 176 4.09 -23.89 0.68
N ARG A 177 4.23 -22.68 1.21
CA ARG A 177 3.28 -22.06 2.12
C ARG A 177 2.35 -21.12 1.37
N MET A 178 1.08 -21.12 1.79
CA MET A 178 0.08 -20.19 1.31
C MET A 178 0.17 -18.88 2.10
N GLN A 179 0.34 -17.77 1.39
CA GLN A 179 0.39 -16.43 1.94
C GLN A 179 -0.81 -15.62 1.44
N PRO A 180 -1.34 -14.67 2.23
CA PRO A 180 -2.37 -13.76 1.76
C PRO A 180 -1.83 -12.90 0.61
N GLU A 181 -2.56 -12.86 -0.51
CA GLU A 181 -2.25 -12.01 -1.66
C GLU A 181 -2.32 -10.52 -1.28
N TYR A 182 -3.22 -10.19 -0.36
CA TYR A 182 -3.38 -8.85 0.21
C TYR A 182 -3.39 -8.96 1.73
N SER A 183 -2.24 -8.68 2.35
CA SER A 183 -2.04 -8.86 3.79
C SER A 183 -2.68 -7.76 4.63
N GLU A 184 -2.81 -8.00 5.95
CA GLU A 184 -3.32 -6.98 6.88
C GLU A 184 -2.42 -5.73 6.88
N LYS A 185 -1.10 -5.94 6.78
CA LYS A 185 -0.10 -4.88 6.68
C LYS A 185 -0.34 -4.01 5.44
N MET A 186 -0.62 -4.61 4.29
CA MET A 186 -0.90 -3.88 3.05
C MET A 186 -2.20 -3.07 3.17
N MET A 187 -3.26 -3.66 3.70
CA MET A 187 -4.53 -2.98 3.95
C MET A 187 -4.35 -1.78 4.89
N TYR A 188 -3.68 -1.98 6.03
CA TYR A 188 -3.44 -0.92 6.99
C TYR A 188 -2.61 0.23 6.38
N THR A 189 -1.56 -0.11 5.63
CA THR A 189 -0.70 0.86 4.95
C THR A 189 -1.50 1.67 3.93
N GLN A 190 -2.44 1.04 3.22
CA GLN A 190 -3.35 1.70 2.29
C GLN A 190 -4.28 2.70 2.99
N LEU A 191 -4.89 2.32 4.11
CA LEU A 191 -5.75 3.24 4.87
C LEU A 191 -4.95 4.41 5.45
N LYS A 192 -3.75 4.15 5.98
CA LYS A 192 -2.84 5.21 6.43
C LYS A 192 -2.39 6.12 5.29
N ARG A 193 -2.19 5.60 4.09
CA ARG A 193 -1.91 6.42 2.91
C ARG A 193 -3.05 7.41 2.62
N TYR A 194 -4.31 6.99 2.73
CA TYR A 194 -5.45 7.90 2.55
C TYR A 194 -5.52 8.96 3.64
N GLU A 195 -5.21 8.62 4.89
CA GLU A 195 -5.12 9.57 6.00
C GLU A 195 -4.02 10.62 5.78
N THR A 196 -2.81 10.20 5.43
CA THR A 196 -1.67 11.12 5.19
C THR A 196 -1.88 12.01 3.97
N LEU A 197 -2.67 11.57 2.99
CA LEU A 197 -3.03 12.39 1.83
C LEU A 197 -3.89 13.60 2.22
N VAL A 198 -4.76 13.50 3.21
CA VAL A 198 -5.69 14.59 3.58
C VAL A 198 -5.21 15.39 4.80
N ASP A 199 -4.21 14.91 5.54
CA ASP A 199 -3.64 15.61 6.67
C ASP A 199 -2.78 16.82 6.23
N ILE A 200 -3.26 18.00 6.60
CA ILE A 200 -2.59 19.29 6.34
C ILE A 200 -1.27 19.38 7.09
N ASN A 201 -1.23 18.95 8.36
CA ASN A 201 -0.02 19.08 9.19
C ASN A 201 1.09 18.18 8.64
N HIS A 202 0.74 16.96 8.25
CA HIS A 202 1.66 16.06 7.58
C HIS A 202 2.15 16.63 6.24
N ALA A 203 1.24 17.13 5.40
CA ALA A 203 1.60 17.72 4.12
C ALA A 203 2.55 18.93 4.25
N THR A 204 2.37 19.76 5.29
CA THR A 204 3.27 20.90 5.55
C THR A 204 4.68 20.46 5.94
N LYS A 205 4.81 19.42 6.77
CA LYS A 205 6.12 18.86 7.17
C LYS A 205 6.87 18.23 6.00
N ASN A 206 6.15 17.55 5.11
CA ASN A 206 6.73 16.94 3.91
C ASN A 206 7.27 17.97 2.91
N GLY A 207 6.93 19.26 3.05
CA GLY A 207 7.52 20.35 2.26
C GLY A 207 8.98 20.64 2.56
N GLY A 208 9.56 20.07 3.63
CA GLY A 208 10.91 20.37 4.09
C GLY A 208 11.04 21.84 4.46
N ASP A 209 12.07 22.50 3.94
CA ASP A 209 12.34 23.93 4.18
C ASP A 209 11.44 24.89 3.37
N ARG A 210 10.54 24.35 2.53
CA ARG A 210 9.64 25.18 1.71
C ARG A 210 8.56 25.80 2.57
N VAL A 211 8.32 27.10 2.37
CA VAL A 211 7.24 27.81 3.07
C VAL A 211 5.90 27.24 2.62
N ALA A 212 5.17 26.63 3.54
CA ALA A 212 3.83 26.13 3.27
C ALA A 212 2.89 27.28 2.90
N PRO A 213 2.20 27.22 1.75
CA PRO A 213 1.26 28.27 1.38
C PRO A 213 0.05 28.24 2.33
N LYS A 214 -0.45 29.44 2.66
CA LYS A 214 -1.67 29.57 3.47
C LYS A 214 -2.87 29.08 2.67
N LEU A 215 -3.45 27.97 3.10
CA LEU A 215 -4.69 27.45 2.54
C LEU A 215 -5.87 28.37 2.89
N LYS A 216 -6.83 28.48 1.97
CA LYS A 216 -8.12 29.12 2.24
C LYS A 216 -8.84 28.38 3.38
N HIS A 217 -9.57 29.10 4.21
CA HIS A 217 -10.30 28.51 5.34
C HIS A 217 -11.27 27.40 4.90
N GLU A 218 -11.97 27.60 3.78
CA GLU A 218 -12.88 26.59 3.21
C GLU A 218 -12.15 25.31 2.80
N HIS A 219 -10.94 25.42 2.25
CA HIS A 219 -10.14 24.26 1.86
C HIS A 219 -9.67 23.47 3.08
N GLN A 220 -9.26 24.18 4.14
CA GLN A 220 -8.87 23.57 5.41
C GLN A 220 -10.05 22.79 6.02
N GLN A 221 -11.24 23.41 6.07
CA GLN A 221 -12.44 22.74 6.59
C GLN A 221 -12.77 21.44 5.83
N VAL A 222 -12.73 21.47 4.49
CA VAL A 222 -13.00 20.28 3.66
C VAL A 222 -11.98 19.18 3.95
N LEU A 223 -10.69 19.50 4.01
CA LEU A 223 -9.62 18.54 4.29
C LEU A 223 -9.72 17.98 5.71
N ASP A 224 -10.02 18.82 6.71
CA ASP A 224 -10.20 18.39 8.10
C ASP A 224 -11.39 17.44 8.26
N MET A 225 -12.49 17.69 7.55
CA MET A 225 -13.65 16.79 7.56
C MET A 225 -13.32 15.44 6.91
N LEU A 226 -12.57 15.43 5.80
CA LEU A 226 -12.11 14.20 5.16
C LEU A 226 -11.13 13.43 6.06
N HIS A 227 -10.22 14.14 6.73
CA HIS A 227 -9.30 13.56 7.69
C HIS A 227 -10.03 12.90 8.87
N LYS A 228 -11.05 13.56 9.43
CA LYS A 228 -11.89 12.97 10.48
C LYS A 228 -12.58 11.69 10.02
N GLN A 229 -13.10 11.66 8.80
CA GLN A 229 -13.76 10.49 8.24
C GLN A 229 -12.80 9.29 8.14
N ILE A 230 -11.63 9.47 7.52
CA ILE A 230 -10.66 8.36 7.38
C ILE A 230 -10.05 7.96 8.72
N PHE A 231 -9.83 8.92 9.63
CA PHE A 231 -9.35 8.64 10.98
C PHE A 231 -10.31 7.72 11.74
N GLN A 232 -11.62 7.93 11.62
CA GLN A 232 -12.61 7.03 12.22
C GLN A 232 -12.53 5.61 11.63
N GLU A 233 -12.39 5.49 10.31
CA GLU A 233 -12.24 4.18 9.63
C GLU A 233 -10.96 3.45 10.05
N VAL A 234 -9.85 4.18 10.24
CA VAL A 234 -8.56 3.64 10.71
C VAL A 234 -8.59 3.31 12.20
N ALA A 235 -9.31 4.08 13.01
CA ALA A 235 -9.49 3.78 14.43
C ALA A 235 -10.37 2.54 14.64
N ALA A 236 -11.39 2.36 13.79
CA ALA A 236 -12.30 1.22 13.84
C ALA A 236 -11.64 -0.11 13.42
N SER A 237 -10.48 -0.09 12.76
CA SER A 237 -9.80 -1.33 12.34
C SER A 237 -8.99 -2.02 13.44
N GLU A 238 -8.92 -1.47 14.66
CA GLU A 238 -8.24 -1.98 15.87
C GLU A 238 -6.74 -2.33 15.73
N TYR A 239 -6.19 -2.28 14.52
CA TYR A 239 -4.81 -2.66 14.19
C TYR A 239 -3.74 -1.74 14.81
N ASN A 240 -4.16 -0.62 15.42
CA ASN A 240 -3.27 0.39 15.99
C ASN A 240 -2.85 0.12 17.44
N TRP A 241 -3.50 -0.79 18.16
CA TRP A 241 -3.35 -0.84 19.62
C TRP A 241 -3.12 -2.26 20.11
N ILE A 242 -1.84 -2.58 20.37
CA ILE A 242 -1.52 -3.59 21.37
C ILE A 242 -1.63 -2.87 22.73
N PRO A 243 -2.59 -3.22 23.59
CA PRO A 243 -2.76 -2.53 24.86
C PRO A 243 -1.52 -2.77 25.74
N LYS A 244 -1.14 -1.77 26.54
CA LYS A 244 0.02 -1.90 27.46
C LYS A 244 -0.11 -3.11 28.39
N SER A 245 -1.33 -3.44 28.78
CA SER A 245 -1.66 -4.64 29.56
C SER A 245 -1.21 -5.94 28.89
N PHE A 246 -1.23 -6.03 27.55
CA PHE A 246 -0.70 -7.19 26.83
C PHE A 246 0.79 -7.36 27.10
N PHE A 247 1.58 -6.29 27.07
CA PHE A 247 3.01 -6.35 27.35
C PHE A 247 3.31 -6.62 28.82
N GLU A 248 2.51 -6.07 29.73
CA GLU A 248 2.61 -6.38 31.16
C GLU A 248 2.32 -7.85 31.46
N VAL A 249 1.36 -8.46 30.77
CA VAL A 249 1.08 -9.91 30.89
C VAL A 249 2.16 -10.75 30.21
N ALA A 250 2.59 -10.37 29.01
CA ALA A 250 3.56 -11.13 28.23
C ALA A 250 5.00 -11.07 28.79
N PHE A 251 5.39 -9.93 29.38
CA PHE A 251 6.78 -9.67 29.80
C PHE A 251 6.91 -9.22 31.27
N GLY A 252 5.83 -8.83 31.94
CA GLY A 252 5.85 -8.38 33.34
C GLY A 252 5.97 -9.49 34.39
N GLY A 253 5.77 -10.76 34.01
CA GLY A 253 5.94 -11.92 34.90
C GLY A 253 7.38 -12.23 35.32
N ALA A 254 8.39 -11.62 34.68
CA ALA A 254 9.80 -11.95 34.92
C ALA A 254 10.43 -11.27 36.15
N ARG A 255 9.70 -10.41 36.89
CA ARG A 255 10.27 -9.65 38.03
C ARG A 255 10.01 -10.25 39.43
N ALA A 256 9.33 -11.38 39.55
CA ALA A 256 8.96 -11.95 40.86
C ALA A 256 9.83 -13.13 41.35
N ALA A 257 10.90 -13.52 40.65
CA ALA A 257 11.70 -14.71 41.00
C ALA A 257 13.19 -14.43 41.32
N ALA A 258 13.55 -13.19 41.68
CA ALA A 258 14.91 -12.85 42.11
C ALA A 258 14.89 -12.06 43.43
N SER A 259 14.36 -12.69 44.49
CA SER A 259 14.76 -12.39 45.87
C SER A 259 14.52 -13.62 46.75
N ARG A 260 15.55 -14.46 46.84
CA ARG A 260 15.84 -15.33 47.99
C ARG A 260 17.34 -15.31 48.20
#